data_AF-A0A2T0M7P7-F1
#
_entry.id   AF-A0A2T0M7P7-F1
#
_cell.length_a   1.000
_cell.length_b   1.000
_cell.length_c   1.000
_cell.angle_alpha   90.00
_cell.angle_beta   90.00
_cell.angle_gamma   90.00
#
_symmetry.space_group_name_H-M   'P 1'
#
loop_
_entity.id
_entity.type
_entity.pdbx_description
1 polymer ?
#
loop_
_entity_poly.entity_id
_entity_poly.type
_entity_poly.pdbx_seq_one_letter_code
_entity_poly.pdbx_strand_id
1 'polypeptide(L)'
;MTLYADLVDDAGLFPPTSLHMDEALARNRRDLEQGHPVLTHRFLCPAGRLDRLRGMDYLPQRIGLICDMDELPDFGDLPVDYVETKLPPDMSVEELAARLDLPDGVRLWAEVPARKTSMEVPEGAGLKVRCGGATGEEFPPVEHLGQFIRSCVENGIPFKASAGLHHAVRHFDPSLGVDRHGFLNLVLAVCEAVEGRDPAPVLRTTDVGHLVRLSTAVREETARRARRLLVSYGSCNTTAPLDDLRSLGLVEEDS
;
A
#
# COMPACT_ATOMS: atom_id res chain seq x y z
N MET A 1 2.03 -14.54 -11.30
CA MET A 1 2.75 -13.48 -12.04
C MET A 1 3.33 -12.48 -11.04
N THR A 2 4.62 -12.15 -11.13
CA THR A 2 5.35 -11.34 -10.12
C THR A 2 4.72 -9.97 -9.85
N LEU A 3 4.03 -9.41 -10.84
CA LEU A 3 3.43 -8.07 -10.79
C LEU A 3 2.42 -7.89 -9.64
N TYR A 4 1.71 -8.95 -9.26
CA TYR A 4 0.68 -8.89 -8.22
C TYR A 4 1.06 -9.61 -6.94
N ALA A 5 2.22 -10.28 -6.91
CA ALA A 5 2.66 -11.02 -5.75
C ALA A 5 2.85 -10.09 -4.53
N ASP A 6 2.36 -10.51 -3.37
CA ASP A 6 2.50 -9.81 -2.09
C ASP A 6 2.12 -8.31 -2.18
N LEU A 7 1.02 -8.00 -2.87
CA LEU A 7 0.64 -6.62 -3.18
C LEU A 7 -0.29 -5.99 -2.14
N VAL A 8 -1.15 -6.77 -1.50
CA VAL A 8 -2.24 -6.26 -0.66
C VAL A 8 -2.01 -6.60 0.82
N ASP A 9 -1.91 -5.59 1.66
CA ASP A 9 -1.94 -5.73 3.12
C ASP A 9 -3.38 -5.70 3.65
N ASP A 10 -3.62 -6.46 4.73
CA ASP A 10 -4.90 -6.47 5.43
C ASP A 10 -5.03 -5.21 6.32
N ALA A 11 -5.81 -4.24 5.85
CA ALA A 11 -6.14 -3.01 6.57
C ALA A 11 -7.57 -3.03 7.17
N GLY A 12 -8.08 -4.21 7.56
CA GLY A 12 -9.47 -4.39 8.00
C GLY A 12 -9.92 -3.54 9.17
N LEU A 13 -9.00 -3.21 10.07
CA LEU A 13 -9.27 -2.36 11.23
C LEU A 13 -9.50 -0.88 10.87
N PHE A 14 -9.23 -0.49 9.63
CA PHE A 14 -9.27 0.90 9.20
C PHE A 14 -10.53 1.20 8.35
N PRO A 15 -11.00 2.45 8.35
CA PRO A 15 -12.11 2.87 7.49
C PRO A 15 -11.86 2.58 6.00
N PRO A 16 -12.92 2.35 5.21
CA PRO A 16 -14.34 2.39 5.60
C PRO A 16 -14.87 1.14 6.31
N THR A 17 -14.17 0.00 6.25
CA THR A 17 -14.69 -1.25 6.84
C THR A 17 -14.66 -1.22 8.37
N SER A 18 -13.55 -0.80 8.98
CA SER A 18 -13.41 -0.64 10.43
C SER A 18 -13.86 -1.88 11.24
N LEU A 19 -13.42 -3.07 10.82
CA LEU A 19 -13.76 -4.33 11.48
C LEU A 19 -13.40 -4.32 12.97
N HIS A 20 -14.15 -5.09 13.75
CA HIS A 20 -13.71 -5.45 15.09
C HIS A 20 -12.45 -6.34 15.03
N MET A 21 -11.65 -6.36 16.11
CA MET A 21 -10.35 -7.05 16.11
C MET A 21 -10.50 -8.54 15.81
N ASP A 22 -11.49 -9.17 16.43
CA ASP A 22 -11.90 -10.56 16.25
C ASP A 22 -12.28 -10.88 14.79
N GLU A 23 -13.08 -10.03 14.16
CA GLU A 23 -13.46 -10.21 12.75
C GLU A 23 -12.26 -10.04 11.80
N ALA A 24 -11.43 -9.04 12.05
CA ALA A 24 -10.24 -8.76 11.25
C ALA A 24 -9.21 -9.90 11.35
N LEU A 25 -9.00 -10.44 12.55
CA LEU A 25 -8.12 -11.59 12.77
C LEU A 25 -8.68 -12.89 12.17
N ALA A 26 -10.00 -13.10 12.27
CA ALA A 26 -10.65 -14.24 11.63
C ALA A 26 -10.48 -14.21 10.10
N ARG A 27 -10.57 -13.01 9.50
CA ARG A 27 -10.26 -12.81 8.08
C ARG A 27 -8.80 -13.06 7.78
N ASN A 28 -7.86 -12.43 8.50
CA ASN A 28 -6.44 -12.61 8.29
C ASN A 28 -6.02 -14.09 8.35
N ARG A 29 -6.55 -14.84 9.33
CA ARG A 29 -6.32 -16.29 9.45
C ARG A 29 -6.84 -17.05 8.23
N ARG A 30 -8.08 -16.78 7.80
CA ARG A 30 -8.66 -17.42 6.60
C ARG A 30 -7.86 -17.12 5.35
N ASP A 31 -7.47 -15.87 5.16
CA ASP A 31 -6.70 -15.44 3.99
C ASP A 31 -5.33 -16.14 3.97
N LEU A 32 -4.69 -16.28 5.14
CA LEU A 32 -3.44 -17.03 5.30
C LEU A 32 -3.61 -18.53 5.01
N GLU A 33 -4.70 -19.15 5.46
CA GLU A 33 -5.03 -20.55 5.16
C GLU A 33 -5.27 -20.79 3.67
N GLN A 34 -5.89 -19.82 2.98
CA GLN A 34 -6.11 -19.85 1.53
C GLN A 34 -4.83 -19.60 0.73
N GLY A 35 -3.90 -18.79 1.26
CA GLY A 35 -2.57 -18.60 0.69
C GLY A 35 -2.56 -17.92 -0.69
N HIS A 36 -3.55 -17.06 -0.99
CA HIS A 36 -3.62 -16.41 -2.30
C HIS A 36 -2.40 -15.50 -2.52
N PRO A 37 -1.62 -15.67 -3.59
CA PRO A 37 -0.29 -15.05 -3.75
C PRO A 37 -0.32 -13.52 -3.88
N VAL A 38 -1.49 -12.93 -4.11
CA VAL A 38 -1.65 -11.46 -4.17
C VAL A 38 -1.65 -10.79 -2.80
N LEU A 39 -2.02 -11.53 -1.77
CA LEU A 39 -2.06 -11.02 -0.40
C LEU A 39 -0.68 -11.16 0.24
N THR A 40 -0.26 -10.15 1.01
CA THR A 40 0.97 -10.24 1.81
C THR A 40 0.79 -11.08 3.08
N HIS A 41 -0.48 -11.34 3.43
CA HIS A 41 -0.93 -11.88 4.72
C HIS A 41 -0.51 -11.05 5.94
N ARG A 42 -0.06 -9.82 5.73
CA ARG A 42 0.30 -8.88 6.79
C ARG A 42 -0.95 -8.21 7.34
N PHE A 43 -1.06 -8.22 8.66
CA PHE A 43 -2.12 -7.56 9.40
C PHE A 43 -1.71 -6.14 9.81
N LEU A 44 -2.41 -5.12 9.34
CA LEU A 44 -2.19 -3.74 9.81
C LEU A 44 -2.87 -3.53 11.16
N CYS A 45 -2.08 -3.16 12.16
CA CYS A 45 -2.57 -2.91 13.52
C CYS A 45 -2.25 -1.48 13.96
N PRO A 46 -3.21 -0.70 14.49
CA PRO A 46 -2.88 0.55 15.19
C PRO A 46 -2.09 0.26 16.46
N ALA A 47 -1.07 1.08 16.74
CA ALA A 47 -0.23 0.95 17.93
C ALA A 47 -1.05 0.96 19.22
N GLY A 48 -2.08 1.80 19.31
CA GLY A 48 -3.00 1.84 20.45
C GLY A 48 -3.86 0.59 20.67
N ARG A 49 -3.77 -0.42 19.78
CA ARG A 49 -4.52 -1.68 19.89
C ARG A 49 -3.64 -2.91 20.12
N LEU A 50 -2.33 -2.76 20.34
CA LEU A 50 -1.44 -3.90 20.56
C LEU A 50 -1.79 -4.73 21.80
N ASP A 51 -2.17 -4.10 22.91
CA ASP A 51 -2.56 -4.84 24.12
C ASP A 51 -3.82 -5.68 23.90
N ARG A 52 -4.76 -5.15 23.10
CA ARG A 52 -5.92 -5.94 22.68
C ARG A 52 -5.51 -7.11 21.80
N LEU A 53 -4.58 -6.91 20.87
CA LEU A 53 -4.07 -7.98 20.00
C LEU A 53 -3.41 -9.09 20.82
N ARG A 54 -2.60 -8.76 21.84
CA ARG A 54 -1.96 -9.73 22.76
C ARG A 54 -2.97 -10.59 23.51
N GLY A 55 -4.15 -10.05 23.79
CA GLY A 55 -5.22 -10.78 24.46
C GLY A 55 -6.02 -11.73 23.57
N MET A 56 -5.71 -11.83 22.27
CA MET A 56 -6.44 -12.67 21.32
C MET A 56 -5.82 -14.08 21.23
N ASP A 57 -6.65 -15.09 20.94
CA ASP A 57 -6.22 -16.48 20.80
C ASP A 57 -5.34 -16.73 19.55
N TYR A 58 -5.42 -15.84 18.56
CA TYR A 58 -4.65 -15.91 17.32
C TYR A 58 -3.84 -14.62 17.14
N LEU A 59 -2.55 -14.79 16.89
CA LEU A 59 -1.63 -13.70 16.53
C LEU A 59 -1.22 -13.84 15.05
N PRO A 60 -1.32 -12.75 14.25
CA PRO A 60 -0.86 -12.76 12.86
C PRO A 60 0.64 -13.07 12.76
N GLN A 61 1.03 -13.77 11.68
CA GLN A 61 2.44 -14.10 11.43
C GLN A 61 3.28 -12.88 11.00
N ARG A 62 2.63 -11.81 10.51
CA ARG A 62 3.27 -10.57 10.07
C ARG A 62 2.40 -9.38 10.45
N ILE A 63 2.98 -8.37 11.08
CA ILE A 63 2.27 -7.18 11.53
C ILE A 63 2.92 -5.92 10.92
N GLY A 64 2.07 -5.08 10.34
CA GLY A 64 2.42 -3.71 9.99
C GLY A 64 1.84 -2.77 11.04
N LEU A 65 2.68 -2.10 11.81
CA LEU A 65 2.23 -1.22 12.88
C LEU A 65 1.91 0.17 12.33
N ILE A 66 0.73 0.71 12.66
CA ILE A 66 0.35 2.09 12.33
C ILE A 66 0.50 2.93 13.58
N CYS A 67 1.41 3.91 13.55
CA CYS A 67 1.66 4.82 14.65
C CYS A 67 0.50 5.82 14.77
N ASP A 68 -0.46 5.51 15.65
CA ASP A 68 -1.60 6.36 16.02
C ASP A 68 -1.48 6.95 17.43
N MET A 69 -0.30 6.78 18.05
CA MET A 69 0.05 7.29 19.37
C MET A 69 1.33 8.14 19.31
N ASP A 70 1.57 8.96 20.33
CA ASP A 70 2.77 9.80 20.43
C ASP A 70 4.04 8.96 20.69
N GLU A 71 3.90 7.91 21.50
CA GLU A 71 4.96 6.95 21.82
C GLU A 71 4.55 5.56 21.32
N LEU A 72 5.49 4.85 20.68
CA LEU A 72 5.27 3.47 20.28
C LEU A 72 5.34 2.58 21.52
N PRO A 73 4.33 1.72 21.75
CA PRO A 73 4.41 0.70 22.78
C PRO A 73 5.48 -0.33 22.40
N ASP A 74 6.03 -1.04 23.39
CA ASP A 74 6.88 -2.19 23.11
C ASP A 74 6.10 -3.19 22.25
N PHE A 75 6.76 -3.76 21.25
CA PHE A 75 6.23 -4.77 20.33
C PHE A 75 7.24 -5.89 20.06
N GLY A 76 8.31 -6.01 20.85
CA GLY A 76 9.37 -7.00 20.63
C GLY A 76 8.91 -8.47 20.75
N ASP A 77 7.74 -8.70 21.35
CA ASP A 77 7.05 -9.99 21.43
C ASP A 77 6.18 -10.31 20.20
N LEU A 78 6.00 -9.35 19.28
CA LEU A 78 5.13 -9.46 18.12
C LEU A 78 5.94 -9.43 16.81
N PRO A 79 5.51 -10.14 15.75
CA PRO A 79 6.21 -10.17 14.47
C PRO A 79 5.95 -8.91 13.63
N VAL A 80 6.33 -7.74 14.16
CA VAL A 80 6.26 -6.45 13.47
C VAL A 80 7.41 -6.33 12.47
N ASP A 81 7.11 -6.15 11.18
CA ASP A 81 8.14 -5.99 10.13
C ASP A 81 8.22 -4.55 9.58
N TYR A 82 7.26 -3.69 9.90
CA TYR A 82 7.38 -2.25 9.69
C TYR A 82 6.50 -1.42 10.62
N VAL A 83 6.81 -0.12 10.67
CA VAL A 83 5.98 0.93 11.25
C VAL A 83 5.63 1.97 10.18
N GLU A 84 4.36 2.39 10.11
CA GLU A 84 3.91 3.52 9.29
C GLU A 84 3.53 4.71 10.17
N THR A 85 3.98 5.91 9.82
CA THR A 85 3.60 7.14 10.52
C THR A 85 3.59 8.34 9.57
N LYS A 86 2.87 9.40 9.92
CA LYS A 86 2.91 10.65 9.16
C LYS A 86 4.22 11.38 9.40
N LEU A 87 4.84 11.86 8.33
CA LEU A 87 5.99 12.75 8.43
C LEU A 87 5.52 14.13 8.92
N PRO A 88 5.98 14.62 10.09
CA PRO A 88 5.71 15.99 10.51
C PRO A 88 6.26 17.00 9.47
N PRO A 89 5.58 18.15 9.26
CA PRO A 89 5.95 19.08 8.19
C PRO A 89 7.38 19.63 8.33
N ASP A 90 7.82 19.82 9.57
CA ASP A 90 9.12 20.43 9.90
C ASP A 90 10.18 19.38 10.27
N MET A 91 10.02 18.13 9.79
CA MET A 91 10.91 17.01 10.09
C MET A 91 11.31 16.30 8.79
N SER A 92 12.58 15.91 8.70
CA SER A 92 13.12 15.01 7.67
C SER A 92 12.79 13.55 7.99
N VAL A 93 12.92 12.67 6.99
CA VAL A 93 12.71 11.23 7.22
C VAL A 93 13.81 10.65 8.13
N GLU A 94 15.03 11.19 8.05
CA GLU A 94 16.15 10.81 8.92
C GLU A 94 15.90 11.18 10.38
N GLU A 95 15.47 12.41 10.67
CA GLU A 95 15.11 12.83 12.04
C GLU A 95 13.96 11.98 12.60
N LEU A 96 12.97 11.66 11.76
CA LEU A 96 11.87 10.78 12.15
C LEU A 96 12.36 9.35 12.46
N ALA A 97 13.24 8.80 11.62
CA ALA A 97 13.82 7.47 11.84
C ALA A 97 14.65 7.42 13.13
N ALA A 98 15.50 8.42 13.34
CA ALA A 98 16.31 8.54 14.56
C ALA A 98 15.45 8.73 15.82
N ARG A 99 14.33 9.46 15.71
CA ARG A 99 13.40 9.65 16.83
C ARG A 99 12.65 8.38 17.21
N LEU A 100 12.25 7.57 16.23
CA LEU A 100 11.54 6.31 16.49
C LEU A 100 12.46 5.18 16.93
N ASP A 101 13.75 5.24 16.54
CA ASP A 101 14.80 4.28 16.92
C ASP A 101 14.32 2.82 16.79
N LEU A 102 13.78 2.49 15.60
CA LEU A 102 13.14 1.20 15.37
C LEU A 102 14.19 0.06 15.40
N PRO A 103 13.82 -1.14 15.90
CA PRO A 103 14.71 -2.29 15.91
C PRO A 103 15.18 -2.70 14.51
N ASP A 104 16.34 -3.35 14.43
CA ASP A 104 16.86 -3.91 13.19
C ASP A 104 15.83 -4.83 12.51
N GLY A 105 15.68 -4.67 11.18
CA GLY A 105 14.72 -5.42 10.39
C GLY A 105 13.30 -4.82 10.35
N VAL A 106 13.00 -3.81 11.19
CA VAL A 106 11.72 -3.08 11.16
C VAL A 106 11.84 -1.86 10.26
N ARG A 107 11.11 -1.84 9.15
CA ARG A 107 11.16 -0.71 8.20
C ARG A 107 10.29 0.45 8.66
N LEU A 108 10.74 1.68 8.47
CA LEU A 108 9.89 2.87 8.61
C LEU A 108 9.22 3.23 7.28
N TRP A 109 7.92 3.49 7.29
CA TRP A 109 7.16 4.09 6.19
C TRP A 109 6.67 5.48 6.58
N ALA A 110 7.34 6.52 6.10
CA ALA A 110 6.96 7.91 6.33
C ALA A 110 5.88 8.34 5.33
N GLU A 111 4.66 8.62 5.81
CA GLU A 111 3.56 9.13 4.99
C GLU A 111 3.84 10.59 4.62
N VAL A 112 3.92 10.85 3.32
CA VAL A 112 4.16 12.16 2.74
C VAL A 112 3.09 12.53 1.71
N PRO A 113 2.79 13.83 1.53
CA PRO A 113 1.93 14.27 0.45
C PRO A 113 2.53 13.90 -0.92
N ALA A 114 1.71 13.49 -1.88
CA ALA A 114 2.18 13.13 -3.24
C ALA A 114 2.94 14.27 -3.95
N ARG A 115 2.70 15.53 -3.59
CA ARG A 115 3.44 16.69 -4.13
C ARG A 115 4.89 16.79 -3.64
N LYS A 116 5.29 16.02 -2.62
CA LYS A 116 6.64 16.05 -2.06
C LYS A 116 7.52 15.05 -2.83
N THR A 117 8.39 15.58 -3.69
CA THR A 117 9.13 14.79 -4.70
C THR A 117 10.64 14.79 -4.51
N SER A 118 11.18 15.55 -3.56
CA SER A 118 12.61 15.56 -3.25
C SER A 118 12.78 15.31 -1.76
N MET A 119 13.29 14.12 -1.42
CA MET A 119 13.58 13.73 -0.05
C MET A 119 14.73 12.74 -0.02
N GLU A 120 15.62 12.94 0.94
CA GLU A 120 16.57 11.93 1.35
C GLU A 120 15.85 10.96 2.29
N VAL A 121 16.01 9.66 2.02
CA VAL A 121 15.39 8.58 2.79
C VAL A 121 16.52 7.67 3.24
N PRO A 122 16.77 7.53 4.56
CA PRO A 122 17.85 6.68 5.05
C PRO A 122 17.57 5.20 4.74
N GLU A 123 18.63 4.39 4.83
CA GLU A 123 18.49 2.94 4.78
C GLU A 123 17.53 2.46 5.88
N GLY A 124 16.76 1.40 5.60
CA GLY A 124 15.73 0.93 6.53
C GLY A 124 14.44 1.77 6.55
N ALA A 125 14.38 2.89 5.83
CA ALA A 125 13.15 3.68 5.65
C ALA A 125 12.60 3.59 4.21
N GLY A 126 11.38 4.09 4.03
CA GLY A 126 10.69 4.20 2.77
C GLY A 126 9.50 5.15 2.89
N LEU A 127 8.82 5.39 1.78
CA LEU A 127 7.74 6.36 1.72
C LEU A 127 6.36 5.73 1.71
N LYS A 128 5.38 6.45 2.22
CA LYS A 128 3.98 6.11 2.06
C LYS A 128 3.26 7.28 1.40
N VAL A 129 2.44 6.98 0.41
CA VAL A 129 1.57 7.96 -0.23
C VAL A 129 0.11 7.59 0.00
N ARG A 130 -0.70 8.61 0.30
CA ARG A 130 -2.16 8.46 0.37
C ARG A 130 -2.76 8.73 -1.00
N CYS A 131 -3.62 7.84 -1.47
CA CYS A 131 -4.27 7.90 -2.77
C CYS A 131 -5.76 8.26 -2.70
N GLY A 132 -6.29 8.57 -1.51
CA GLY A 132 -7.67 9.02 -1.33
C GLY A 132 -8.05 9.17 0.14
N GLY A 133 -9.31 9.52 0.36
CA GLY A 133 -9.88 9.70 1.70
C GLY A 133 -11.40 9.87 1.67
N ALA A 134 -11.94 10.55 2.67
CA ALA A 134 -13.36 10.81 2.82
C ALA A 134 -13.84 12.02 2.01
N THR A 135 -12.93 12.90 1.57
CA THR A 135 -13.25 14.06 0.72
C THR A 135 -12.49 14.03 -0.60
N GLY A 136 -13.01 14.74 -1.61
CA GLY A 136 -12.37 14.83 -2.93
C GLY A 136 -10.95 15.40 -2.89
N GLU A 137 -10.65 16.29 -1.94
CA GLU A 137 -9.34 16.91 -1.78
C GLU A 137 -8.24 15.95 -1.28
N GLU A 138 -8.65 14.83 -0.67
CA GLU A 138 -7.73 13.79 -0.19
C GLU A 138 -7.23 12.87 -1.33
N PHE A 139 -7.78 13.01 -2.54
CA PHE A 139 -7.31 12.29 -3.72
C PHE A 139 -6.24 13.14 -4.43
N PRO A 140 -4.96 12.71 -4.44
CA PRO A 140 -3.92 13.49 -5.08
C PRO A 140 -4.19 13.56 -6.59
N PRO A 141 -3.97 14.72 -7.24
CA PRO A 141 -3.95 14.82 -8.69
C PRO A 141 -2.97 13.83 -9.32
N VAL A 142 -3.30 13.37 -10.52
CA VAL A 142 -2.49 12.37 -11.26
C VAL A 142 -1.08 12.89 -11.51
N GLU A 143 -0.92 14.18 -11.71
CA GLU A 143 0.36 14.84 -11.92
C GLU A 143 1.24 14.73 -10.68
N HIS A 144 0.68 14.96 -9.49
CA HIS A 144 1.41 14.83 -8.23
C HIS A 144 1.77 13.36 -7.96
N LEU A 145 0.82 12.43 -8.13
CA LEU A 145 1.08 11.01 -7.91
C LEU A 145 2.12 10.46 -8.92
N GLY A 146 2.05 10.87 -10.19
CA GLY A 146 3.01 10.48 -11.21
C GLY A 146 4.41 11.04 -10.95
N GLN A 147 4.53 12.28 -10.48
CA GLN A 147 5.80 12.88 -10.06
C GLN A 147 6.39 12.17 -8.83
N PHE A 148 5.57 11.81 -7.85
CA PHE A 148 5.98 11.01 -6.70
C PHE A 148 6.55 9.65 -7.12
N ILE A 149 5.84 8.93 -8.00
CA ILE A 149 6.28 7.62 -8.51
C ILE A 149 7.62 7.76 -9.25
N ARG A 150 7.75 8.75 -10.14
CA ARG A 150 9.02 9.00 -10.84
C ARG A 150 10.16 9.25 -9.89
N SER A 151 9.97 10.14 -8.91
CA SER A 151 10.99 10.43 -7.90
C SER A 151 11.42 9.19 -7.13
N CYS A 152 10.47 8.35 -6.69
CA CYS A 152 10.80 7.11 -6.01
C CYS A 152 11.62 6.16 -6.89
N VAL A 153 11.26 6.05 -8.17
CA VAL A 153 11.96 5.17 -9.13
C VAL A 153 13.35 5.69 -9.46
N GLU A 154 13.51 6.98 -9.70
CA GLU A 154 14.77 7.65 -10.02
C GLU A 154 15.78 7.53 -8.87
N ASN A 155 15.29 7.64 -7.62
CA ASN A 155 16.12 7.59 -6.42
C ASN A 155 16.20 6.19 -5.77
N GLY A 156 15.54 5.18 -6.35
CA GLY A 156 15.52 3.83 -5.79
C GLY A 156 14.82 3.71 -4.43
N ILE A 157 13.92 4.64 -4.11
CA ILE A 157 13.23 4.72 -2.83
C ILE A 157 12.01 3.78 -2.87
N PRO A 158 11.95 2.75 -2.02
CA PRO A 158 10.76 1.93 -1.92
C PRO A 158 9.62 2.75 -1.29
N PHE A 159 8.40 2.44 -1.69
CA PHE A 159 7.21 3.09 -1.18
C PHE A 159 6.00 2.16 -1.10
N LYS A 160 5.01 2.61 -0.35
CA LYS A 160 3.70 1.99 -0.22
C LYS A 160 2.60 2.99 -0.50
N ALA A 161 1.42 2.48 -0.84
CA ALA A 161 0.23 3.30 -1.01
C ALA A 161 -0.85 2.94 0.02
N SER A 162 -1.79 3.86 0.23
CA SER A 162 -2.90 3.62 1.14
C SER A 162 -4.11 4.48 0.76
N ALA A 163 -5.29 4.03 1.17
CA ALA A 163 -6.58 4.67 0.95
C ALA A 163 -6.95 4.93 -0.53
N GLY A 164 -8.24 4.96 -0.84
CA GLY A 164 -8.73 5.28 -2.20
C GLY A 164 -8.61 4.17 -3.26
N LEU A 165 -7.78 3.15 -3.04
CA LEU A 165 -7.46 2.08 -4.00
C LEU A 165 -8.40 0.85 -3.91
N HIS A 166 -9.72 1.07 -3.84
CA HIS A 166 -10.70 -0.02 -3.66
C HIS A 166 -11.01 -0.80 -4.94
N HIS A 167 -10.70 -0.23 -6.11
CA HIS A 167 -10.95 -0.86 -7.40
C HIS A 167 -9.67 -0.96 -8.22
N ALA A 168 -9.59 -1.92 -9.13
CA ALA A 168 -8.45 -2.10 -10.03
C ALA A 168 -8.28 -0.90 -10.94
N VAL A 169 -9.39 -0.40 -11.52
CA VAL A 169 -9.38 0.63 -12.54
C VAL A 169 -9.90 1.96 -11.99
N ARG A 170 -9.25 3.06 -12.41
CA ARG A 170 -9.69 4.43 -12.16
C ARG A 170 -11.16 4.61 -12.57
N HIS A 171 -11.93 5.29 -11.74
CA HIS A 171 -13.35 5.56 -11.99
C HIS A 171 -13.77 6.87 -11.31
N PHE A 172 -14.80 7.52 -11.87
CA PHE A 172 -15.38 8.71 -11.26
C PHE A 172 -16.31 8.33 -10.11
N ASP A 173 -16.16 8.98 -8.96
CA ASP A 173 -17.08 8.85 -7.83
C ASP A 173 -18.00 10.09 -7.78
N PRO A 174 -19.29 9.94 -8.12
CA PRO A 174 -20.23 11.06 -8.11
C PRO A 174 -20.55 11.57 -6.72
N SER A 175 -20.35 10.78 -5.66
CA SER A 175 -20.60 11.20 -4.28
C SER A 175 -19.53 12.15 -3.75
N LEU A 176 -18.29 11.98 -4.23
CA LEU A 176 -17.14 12.80 -3.87
C LEU A 176 -16.82 13.87 -4.92
N GLY A 177 -17.37 13.75 -6.12
CA GLY A 177 -17.10 14.65 -7.24
C GLY A 177 -15.65 14.55 -7.75
N VAL A 178 -15.00 13.40 -7.57
CA VAL A 178 -13.59 13.19 -7.89
C VAL A 178 -13.38 11.85 -8.59
N ASP A 179 -12.35 11.77 -9.44
CA ASP A 179 -11.86 10.49 -9.92
C ASP A 179 -11.05 9.77 -8.82
N ARG A 180 -11.39 8.52 -8.57
CA ARG A 180 -10.65 7.62 -7.68
C ARG A 180 -9.58 6.88 -8.46
N HIS A 181 -8.40 6.75 -7.88
CA HIS A 181 -7.31 5.97 -8.47
C HIS A 181 -7.59 4.47 -8.41
N GLY A 182 -7.13 3.73 -9.42
CA GLY A 182 -7.16 2.27 -9.43
C GLY A 182 -5.82 1.66 -8.99
N PHE A 183 -5.84 0.55 -8.27
CA PHE A 183 -4.59 -0.12 -7.87
C PHE A 183 -3.84 -0.71 -9.07
N LEU A 184 -4.55 -1.16 -10.12
CA LEU A 184 -3.92 -1.62 -11.36
C LEU A 184 -3.28 -0.45 -12.11
N ASN A 185 -3.95 0.72 -12.16
CA ASN A 185 -3.35 1.94 -12.69
C ASN A 185 -2.05 2.28 -11.94
N LEU A 186 -2.06 2.22 -10.61
CA LEU A 186 -0.88 2.50 -9.79
C LEU A 186 0.27 1.55 -10.12
N VAL A 187 0.04 0.23 -10.08
CA VAL A 187 1.09 -0.78 -10.34
C VAL A 187 1.70 -0.61 -11.74
N LEU A 188 0.86 -0.38 -12.75
CA LEU A 188 1.32 -0.17 -14.13
C LEU A 188 2.02 1.18 -14.31
N ALA A 189 1.59 2.22 -13.60
CA ALA A 189 2.28 3.51 -13.59
C ALA A 189 3.71 3.40 -13.04
N VAL A 190 3.95 2.55 -12.04
CA VAL A 190 5.32 2.24 -11.58
C VAL A 190 6.11 1.49 -12.65
N CYS A 191 5.48 0.57 -13.38
CA CYS A 191 6.13 -0.13 -14.50
C CYS A 191 6.55 0.86 -15.60
N GLU A 192 5.68 1.80 -15.97
CA GLU A 192 6.01 2.88 -16.91
C GLU A 192 7.22 3.69 -16.44
N ALA A 193 7.23 4.11 -15.17
CA ALA A 193 8.35 4.85 -14.59
C ALA A 193 9.67 4.07 -14.63
N VAL A 194 9.63 2.78 -14.29
CA VAL A 194 10.80 1.87 -14.30
C VAL A 194 11.42 1.75 -15.69
N GLU A 195 10.60 1.87 -16.72
CA GLU A 195 11.02 1.88 -18.13
C GLU A 195 11.33 3.29 -18.67
N GLY A 196 11.37 4.30 -17.80
CA GLY A 196 11.70 5.69 -18.16
C GLY A 196 10.58 6.45 -18.86
N ARG A 197 9.31 6.00 -18.73
CA ARG A 197 8.13 6.65 -19.32
C ARG A 197 7.34 7.44 -18.28
N ASP A 198 6.48 8.34 -18.77
CA ASP A 198 5.58 9.13 -17.90
C ASP A 198 4.50 8.22 -17.27
N PRO A 199 4.36 8.18 -15.94
CA PRO A 199 3.30 7.40 -15.28
C PRO A 199 1.90 7.99 -15.45
N ALA A 200 1.79 9.29 -15.70
CA ALA A 200 0.52 10.03 -15.65
C ALA A 200 -0.54 9.54 -16.67
N PRO A 201 -0.22 9.18 -17.93
CA PRO A 201 -1.20 8.62 -18.86
C PRO A 201 -1.88 7.34 -18.34
N VAL A 202 -1.10 6.42 -17.76
CA VAL A 202 -1.64 5.18 -17.18
C VAL A 202 -2.43 5.47 -15.91
N LEU A 203 -2.02 6.45 -15.09
CA LEU A 203 -2.82 6.88 -13.93
C LEU A 203 -4.17 7.51 -14.31
N ARG A 204 -4.29 8.15 -15.48
CA ARG A 204 -5.54 8.77 -15.98
C ARG A 204 -6.47 7.78 -16.68
N THR A 205 -5.97 6.65 -17.17
CA THR A 205 -6.79 5.80 -18.04
C THR A 205 -7.92 5.11 -17.27
N THR A 206 -9.10 5.12 -17.88
CA THR A 206 -10.29 4.36 -17.47
C THR A 206 -10.59 3.22 -18.47
N ASP A 207 -9.78 3.07 -19.53
CA ASP A 207 -9.92 2.00 -20.51
C ASP A 207 -9.38 0.68 -19.92
N VAL A 208 -10.33 -0.15 -19.48
CA VAL A 208 -10.08 -1.49 -18.93
C VAL A 208 -9.29 -2.36 -19.91
N GLY A 209 -9.68 -2.39 -21.18
CA GLY A 209 -9.04 -3.23 -22.20
C GLY A 209 -7.59 -2.80 -22.45
N HIS A 210 -7.33 -1.49 -22.41
CA HIS A 210 -5.96 -0.96 -22.48
C HIS A 210 -5.12 -1.39 -21.28
N LEU A 211 -5.63 -1.27 -20.05
CA LEU A 211 -4.91 -1.69 -18.84
C LEU A 211 -4.61 -3.19 -18.80
N VAL A 212 -5.56 -4.03 -19.21
CA VAL A 212 -5.34 -5.48 -19.30
C VAL A 212 -4.23 -5.80 -20.31
N ARG A 213 -4.25 -5.19 -21.50
CA ARG A 213 -3.18 -5.36 -22.50
C ARG A 213 -1.83 -4.85 -22.01
N LEU A 214 -1.80 -3.73 -21.30
CA LEU A 214 -0.55 -3.23 -20.70
C LEU A 214 -0.02 -4.19 -19.66
N SER A 215 -0.88 -4.69 -18.77
CA SER A 215 -0.50 -5.64 -17.73
C SER A 215 0.12 -6.93 -18.30
N THR A 216 -0.54 -7.54 -19.28
CA THR A 216 -0.05 -8.78 -19.88
C THR A 216 1.24 -8.60 -20.68
N ALA A 217 1.53 -7.36 -21.12
CA ALA A 217 2.75 -7.01 -21.81
C ALA A 217 3.93 -6.64 -20.89
N VAL A 218 3.72 -6.53 -19.56
CA VAL A 218 4.81 -6.19 -18.62
C VAL A 218 5.85 -7.31 -18.62
N ARG A 219 7.10 -6.97 -18.94
CA ARG A 219 8.23 -7.91 -18.86
C ARG A 219 8.51 -8.28 -17.40
N GLU A 220 8.90 -9.52 -17.16
CA GLU A 220 9.20 -10.03 -15.81
C GLU A 220 10.27 -9.19 -15.07
N GLU A 221 11.28 -8.71 -15.79
CA GLU A 221 12.30 -7.83 -15.22
C GLU A 221 11.72 -6.48 -14.74
N THR A 222 10.84 -5.87 -15.55
CA THR A 222 10.12 -4.64 -15.21
C THR A 222 9.23 -4.87 -14.00
N ALA A 223 8.46 -5.97 -13.98
CA ALA A 223 7.61 -6.34 -12.85
C ALA A 223 8.42 -6.49 -11.56
N ARG A 224 9.54 -7.21 -11.60
CA ARG A 224 10.44 -7.36 -10.43
C ARG A 224 10.99 -6.02 -9.95
N ARG A 225 11.43 -5.14 -10.85
CA ARG A 225 11.94 -3.81 -10.49
C ARG A 225 10.83 -2.95 -9.88
N ALA A 226 9.66 -2.90 -10.51
CA ALA A 226 8.51 -2.15 -10.03
C ALA A 226 8.07 -2.63 -8.64
N ARG A 227 8.06 -3.95 -8.40
CA ARG A 227 7.65 -4.55 -7.12
C ARG A 227 8.70 -4.50 -6.01
N ARG A 228 9.97 -4.23 -6.33
CA ARG A 228 10.96 -3.81 -5.32
C ARG A 228 10.71 -2.38 -4.83
N LEU A 229 10.12 -1.52 -5.67
CA LEU A 229 9.85 -0.12 -5.36
C LEU A 229 8.47 0.06 -4.72
N LEU A 230 7.40 -0.21 -5.46
CA LEU A 230 6.07 -0.32 -4.86
C LEU A 230 6.06 -1.63 -4.08
N VAL A 231 6.08 -1.56 -2.75
CA VAL A 231 6.11 -2.75 -1.89
C VAL A 231 4.71 -3.30 -1.71
N SER A 232 3.73 -2.46 -1.37
CA SER A 232 2.38 -2.92 -1.05
C SER A 232 1.40 -1.76 -0.98
N TYR A 233 0.11 -2.05 -0.88
CA TYR A 233 -0.89 -1.10 -0.41
C TYR A 233 -1.88 -1.73 0.57
N GLY A 234 -2.39 -0.93 1.51
CA GLY A 234 -3.40 -1.39 2.47
C GLY A 234 -4.80 -1.40 1.87
N SER A 235 -5.53 -2.51 2.04
CA SER A 235 -6.95 -2.63 1.69
C SER A 235 -7.80 -2.98 2.89
N CYS A 236 -8.91 -2.26 3.10
CA CYS A 236 -9.88 -2.57 4.16
C CYS A 236 -10.68 -3.86 3.87
N ASN A 237 -10.66 -4.32 2.61
CA ASN A 237 -11.26 -5.58 2.16
C ASN A 237 -10.24 -6.32 1.28
N THR A 238 -9.75 -7.47 1.75
CA THR A 238 -8.74 -8.28 1.04
C THR A 238 -9.33 -9.05 -0.14
N THR A 239 -10.64 -9.33 -0.15
CA THR A 239 -11.31 -10.06 -1.25
C THR A 239 -11.51 -9.16 -2.48
N ALA A 240 -11.87 -7.89 -2.28
CA ALA A 240 -12.22 -6.99 -3.39
C ALA A 240 -11.12 -6.83 -4.47
N PRO A 241 -9.82 -6.65 -4.11
CA PRO A 241 -8.75 -6.65 -5.11
C PRO A 241 -8.60 -7.96 -5.89
N LEU A 242 -8.89 -9.10 -5.25
CA LEU A 242 -8.83 -10.41 -5.90
C LEU A 242 -9.95 -10.55 -6.91
N ASP A 243 -11.18 -10.20 -6.51
CA ASP A 243 -12.36 -10.25 -7.37
C ASP A 243 -12.21 -9.34 -8.59
N ASP A 244 -11.66 -8.14 -8.41
CA ASP A 244 -11.36 -7.23 -9.51
C ASP A 244 -10.30 -7.82 -10.46
N LEU A 245 -9.20 -8.38 -9.93
CA LEU A 245 -8.17 -9.02 -10.78
C LEU A 245 -8.71 -10.25 -11.53
N ARG A 246 -9.55 -11.06 -10.90
CA ARG A 246 -10.22 -12.22 -11.52
C ARG A 246 -11.19 -11.80 -12.62
N SER A 247 -12.01 -10.78 -12.35
CA SER A 247 -12.93 -10.21 -13.33
C SER A 247 -12.22 -9.66 -14.57
N LEU A 248 -10.96 -9.24 -14.41
CA LEU A 248 -10.09 -8.78 -15.49
C LEU A 248 -9.29 -9.91 -16.17
N GLY A 249 -9.37 -11.16 -15.67
CA GLY A 249 -8.60 -12.29 -16.18
C GLY A 249 -7.09 -12.18 -15.93
N LEU A 250 -6.68 -11.45 -14.89
CA LEU A 250 -5.27 -11.15 -14.58
C LEU A 250 -4.68 -12.08 -13.52
N VAL A 251 -5.54 -12.81 -12.80
CA VAL A 251 -5.18 -13.89 -11.87
C VAL A 251 -6.16 -15.05 -12.07
N GLU A 252 -5.74 -16.27 -11.70
CA GLU A 252 -6.58 -17.47 -11.83
C GLU A 252 -7.73 -17.45 -10.82
N GLU A 253 -8.81 -18.17 -11.13
CA GLU A 253 -9.85 -18.50 -10.15
C GLU A 253 -9.29 -19.54 -9.18
N ASP A 254 -9.52 -19.35 -7.87
CA ASP A 254 -9.13 -20.35 -6.87
C ASP A 254 -9.88 -21.65 -7.19
N SER A 255 -9.13 -22.71 -7.48
CA SER A 255 -9.65 -24.05 -7.78
C SER A 255 -10.12 -24.79 -6.53
#